data_AF-A0A9W6WDX0-F1
#
_entry.id   AF-A0A9W6WDX0-F1
#
_cell.length_a   1.000
_cell.length_b   1.000
_cell.length_c   1.000
_cell.angle_alpha   90.00
_cell.angle_beta   90.00
_cell.angle_gamma   90.00
#
_symmetry.space_group_name_H-M   'P 1'
#
loop_
_entity.id
_entity.type
_entity.pdbx_description
1 polymer ?
#
loop_
_entity_poly.entity_id
_entity_poly.type
_entity_poly.pdbx_seq_one_letter_code
_entity_poly.pdbx_strand_id
1 'polypeptide(L)'
;MIPTTPARHPLPAGNQSPPPPDYTSVDCDTARAALSAILDGETPGDQHEGDAVHEHLLTCPGCAAWHARALELREAALASSATEPPDLTERVLSAVREDGRRQEVYAESLLAGRRRILRIAVGVAAVVQLALAVPALLTATGITDFQVVHTSREMASFDIAVAVGFLLAALRPERAKAFVPVAVVLAVCLLFSSSLDVAQGMRALADETGHMVACVQAGLLWLLGRTAVRPPRPVTA
;
A
#
# COMPACT_ATOMS: atom_id res chain seq x y z
N MET A 1 9.16 -20.84 58.17
CA MET A 1 8.64 -21.34 56.88
C MET A 1 9.85 -21.69 56.02
N ILE A 2 10.14 -22.98 55.87
CA ILE A 2 11.27 -23.53 55.12
C ILE A 2 10.70 -23.95 53.76
N PRO A 3 11.22 -23.49 52.61
CA PRO A 3 10.79 -24.00 51.32
C PRO A 3 11.43 -25.38 51.11
N THR A 4 10.59 -26.40 51.03
CA THR A 4 10.94 -27.77 50.66
C THR A 4 11.29 -27.82 49.18
N THR A 5 12.57 -28.03 48.87
CA THR A 5 13.05 -28.42 47.56
C THR A 5 12.51 -29.82 47.22
N PRO A 6 11.89 -30.06 46.04
CA PRO A 6 11.45 -31.39 45.69
C PRO A 6 12.65 -32.31 45.47
N ALA A 7 12.63 -33.48 46.11
CA ALA A 7 13.60 -34.53 45.91
C ALA A 7 13.60 -34.95 44.44
N ARG A 8 14.72 -34.72 43.74
CA ARG A 8 14.91 -35.27 42.39
C ARG A 8 15.06 -36.78 42.52
N HIS A 9 14.20 -37.52 41.84
CA HIS A 9 14.41 -38.94 41.62
C HIS A 9 15.79 -39.17 40.99
N PRO A 10 16.59 -40.12 41.49
CA PRO A 10 17.83 -40.48 40.81
C PRO A 10 17.46 -41.12 39.47
N LEU A 11 17.74 -40.41 38.39
CA LEU A 11 17.72 -41.01 37.06
C LEU A 11 18.77 -42.13 37.04
N PRO A 12 18.49 -43.27 36.39
CA PRO A 12 19.45 -44.36 36.31
C PRO A 12 20.76 -43.83 35.74
N ALA A 13 21.84 -43.94 36.51
CA ALA A 13 23.18 -43.62 36.06
C ALA A 13 23.54 -44.65 34.97
N GLY A 14 23.33 -44.26 33.71
CA GLY A 14 23.93 -44.97 32.60
C GLY A 14 25.45 -44.91 32.74
N ASN A 15 26.14 -45.97 32.33
CA ASN A 15 27.61 -46.03 32.26
C ASN A 15 28.20 -45.12 31.16
N GLN A 16 27.49 -44.05 30.82
CA GLN A 16 27.89 -43.09 29.82
C GLN A 16 28.38 -41.86 30.57
N SER A 17 29.65 -41.54 30.41
CA SER A 17 30.15 -40.21 30.78
C SER A 17 29.32 -39.16 30.05
N PRO A 18 28.93 -38.04 30.70
CA PRO A 18 28.34 -36.93 29.98
C PRO A 18 29.27 -36.54 28.82
N PRO A 19 28.73 -36.19 27.63
CA PRO A 19 29.57 -35.69 26.56
C PRO A 19 30.36 -34.48 27.09
N PRO A 20 31.67 -34.41 26.82
CA PRO A 20 32.44 -33.22 27.16
C PRO A 20 31.76 -32.00 26.50
N PRO A 21 31.81 -30.81 27.12
CA PRO A 21 31.28 -29.61 26.48
C PRO A 21 31.94 -29.44 25.10
N ASP A 22 31.13 -29.46 24.03
CA ASP A 22 31.58 -29.47 22.63
C ASP A 22 32.19 -28.13 22.15
N TYR A 23 32.61 -27.22 23.04
CA TYR A 23 33.16 -25.90 22.71
C TYR A 23 34.54 -25.64 23.31
N THR A 24 35.46 -26.61 23.28
CA THR A 24 36.84 -26.36 23.74
C THR A 24 37.86 -26.10 22.63
N SER A 25 37.45 -26.02 21.36
CA SER A 25 38.35 -25.54 20.31
C SER A 25 37.58 -25.02 19.10
N VAL A 26 37.60 -23.69 18.89
CA VAL A 26 37.20 -23.07 17.63
C VAL A 26 38.17 -23.56 16.54
N ASP A 27 37.67 -23.99 15.39
CA ASP A 27 38.54 -24.33 14.26
C ASP A 27 39.08 -23.06 13.55
N CYS A 28 40.10 -23.23 12.72
CA CYS A 28 40.74 -22.10 12.04
C CYS A 28 39.79 -21.32 11.12
N ASP A 29 38.80 -21.97 10.52
CA ASP A 29 37.89 -21.32 9.57
C ASP A 29 36.86 -20.46 10.30
N THR A 30 36.31 -20.97 11.40
CA THR A 30 35.42 -20.26 12.31
C THR A 30 36.15 -19.08 12.96
N ALA A 31 37.39 -19.28 13.41
CA ALA A 31 38.21 -18.21 13.97
C ALA A 31 38.49 -17.10 12.94
N ARG A 32 38.83 -17.44 11.69
CA ARG A 32 39.06 -16.45 10.62
C ARG A 32 37.79 -15.70 10.23
N ALA A 33 36.65 -16.37 10.16
CA ALA A 33 35.36 -15.74 9.87
C ALA A 33 35.00 -14.69 10.95
N ALA A 34 35.12 -15.06 12.23
CA ALA A 34 34.87 -14.15 13.34
C ALA A 34 35.82 -12.96 13.34
N LEU A 35 37.12 -13.18 13.07
CA LEU A 35 38.10 -12.10 12.96
C LEU A 35 37.86 -11.18 11.77
N SER A 36 37.37 -11.70 10.64
CA SER A 36 36.95 -10.88 9.50
C SER A 36 35.79 -9.96 9.89
N ALA A 37 34.76 -10.51 10.56
CA ALA A 37 33.61 -9.72 11.03
C ALA A 37 34.05 -8.57 11.96
N ILE A 38 34.97 -8.86 12.89
CA ILE A 38 35.57 -7.84 13.77
C ILE A 38 36.30 -6.75 12.97
N LEU A 39 37.03 -7.12 11.91
CA LEU A 39 37.72 -6.15 11.05
C LEU A 39 36.74 -5.21 10.34
N ASP A 40 35.57 -5.70 9.96
CA ASP A 40 34.48 -4.93 9.34
C ASP A 40 33.66 -4.10 10.35
N GLY A 41 33.97 -4.19 11.65
CA GLY A 41 33.27 -3.49 12.72
C GLY A 41 31.99 -4.18 13.18
N GLU A 42 31.76 -5.42 12.75
CA GLU A 42 30.68 -6.27 13.25
C GLU A 42 31.08 -6.88 14.60
N THR A 43 30.11 -7.12 15.48
CA THR A 43 30.37 -7.71 16.80
C THR A 43 30.36 -9.24 16.66
N PRO A 44 31.37 -9.97 17.18
CA PRO A 44 31.31 -11.43 17.26
C PRO A 44 30.08 -11.83 18.08
N GLY A 45 29.43 -12.94 17.74
CA GLY A 45 28.10 -13.34 18.22
C GLY A 45 27.86 -13.13 19.73
N ASP A 46 28.09 -14.17 20.53
CA ASP A 46 28.07 -14.04 21.99
C ASP A 46 29.48 -13.81 22.56
N GLN A 47 29.58 -13.39 23.82
CA GLN A 47 30.87 -13.10 24.46
C GLN A 47 31.79 -14.33 24.55
N HIS A 48 31.20 -15.53 24.62
CA HIS A 48 31.96 -16.78 24.73
C HIS A 48 32.64 -17.11 23.40
N GLU A 49 31.99 -16.83 22.27
CA GLU A 49 32.56 -16.98 20.94
C GLU A 49 33.75 -16.03 20.74
N GLY A 50 33.64 -14.78 21.20
CA GLY A 50 34.74 -13.82 21.18
C GLY A 50 35.97 -14.28 21.98
N ASP A 51 35.74 -14.77 23.21
CA ASP A 51 36.81 -15.27 24.08
C ASP A 51 37.51 -16.50 23.47
N ALA A 52 36.74 -17.43 22.90
CA ALA A 52 37.27 -18.64 22.28
C ALA A 52 38.09 -18.34 21.01
N VAL A 53 37.68 -17.34 20.21
CA VAL A 53 38.45 -16.84 19.06
C VAL A 53 39.76 -16.16 19.52
N HIS A 54 39.74 -15.41 20.62
CA HIS A 54 40.94 -14.80 21.18
C HIS A 54 41.92 -15.86 21.69
N GLU A 55 41.43 -16.88 22.39
CA GLU A 55 42.24 -18.03 22.82
C GLU A 55 42.85 -18.78 21.63
N HIS A 56 42.08 -18.99 20.56
CA HIS A 56 42.57 -19.61 19.32
C HIS A 56 43.70 -18.78 18.68
N LEU A 57 43.58 -17.45 18.68
CA LEU A 57 44.64 -16.57 18.16
C LEU A 57 45.95 -16.67 18.94
N LEU A 58 45.90 -16.89 20.25
CA LEU A 58 47.08 -17.03 21.10
C LEU A 58 47.80 -18.37 20.90
N THR A 59 47.06 -19.41 20.49
CA THR A 59 47.56 -20.78 20.39
C THR A 59 47.89 -21.20 18.95
N CYS A 60 47.27 -20.58 17.95
CA CYS A 60 47.40 -20.94 16.53
C CYS A 60 48.25 -19.92 15.74
N PRO A 61 49.53 -20.24 15.41
CA PRO A 61 50.40 -19.32 14.67
C PRO A 61 49.90 -19.02 13.24
N GLY A 62 49.15 -19.94 12.63
CA GLY A 62 48.57 -19.74 11.30
C GLY A 62 47.46 -18.69 11.28
N CYS A 63 46.61 -18.64 12.32
CA CYS A 63 45.56 -17.63 12.46
C CYS A 63 46.14 -16.28 12.91
N ALA A 64 47.16 -16.28 13.78
CA ALA A 64 47.88 -15.06 14.14
C ALA A 64 48.55 -14.38 12.93
N ALA A 65 49.25 -15.16 12.10
CA ALA A 65 49.88 -14.64 10.88
C ALA A 65 48.85 -14.15 9.85
N TRP A 66 47.74 -14.88 9.69
CA TRP A 66 46.64 -14.45 8.82
C TRP A 66 46.03 -13.11 9.27
N HIS A 67 45.76 -12.97 10.57
CA HIS A 67 45.14 -11.76 11.13
C HIS A 67 46.07 -10.55 11.00
N ALA A 68 47.37 -10.72 11.27
CA ALA A 68 48.36 -9.67 11.06
C ALA A 68 48.40 -9.17 9.60
N ARG A 69 48.37 -10.09 8.62
CA ARG A 69 48.31 -9.72 7.19
C ARG A 69 47.00 -9.02 6.82
N ALA A 70 45.89 -9.40 7.43
CA ALA A 70 44.61 -8.75 7.22
C ALA A 70 44.60 -7.29 7.75
N LEU A 71 45.22 -7.06 8.90
CA LEU A 71 45.44 -5.72 9.45
C LEU A 71 46.33 -4.86 8.54
N GLU A 72 47.47 -5.41 8.09
CA GLU A 72 48.36 -4.73 7.14
C GLU A 72 47.63 -4.34 5.84
N LEU A 73 46.81 -5.25 5.29
CA LEU A 73 46.02 -4.97 4.09
C LEU A 73 44.98 -3.87 4.33
N ARG A 74 44.30 -3.91 5.47
CA ARG A 74 43.33 -2.87 5.86
C ARG A 74 44.00 -1.51 5.98
N GLU A 75 45.15 -1.44 6.64
CA GLU A 75 45.93 -0.21 6.78
C GLU A 75 46.40 0.31 5.42
N ALA A 76 46.90 -0.56 4.54
CA ALA A 76 47.28 -0.19 3.18
C ALA A 76 46.08 0.33 2.36
N ALA A 77 44.91 -0.29 2.49
CA ALA A 77 43.68 0.15 1.83
C ALA A 77 43.24 1.53 2.33
N LEU A 78 43.27 1.76 3.64
CA LEU A 78 42.95 3.06 4.25
C LEU A 78 43.97 4.14 3.83
N ALA A 79 45.26 3.81 3.81
CA ALA A 79 46.31 4.72 3.34
C ALA A 79 46.19 5.05 1.85
N SER A 80 45.77 4.09 1.01
CA SER A 80 45.49 4.34 -0.40
C SER A 80 44.27 5.25 -0.62
N SER A 81 43.37 5.29 0.36
CA SER A 81 42.19 6.17 0.39
C SER A 81 42.49 7.56 0.95
N ALA A 82 43.73 7.86 1.31
CA ALA A 82 44.14 9.12 1.97
C ALA A 82 44.10 10.36 1.07
N THR A 83 43.68 10.24 -0.20
CA THR A 83 43.30 11.43 -0.96
C THR A 83 41.92 11.85 -0.46
N GLU A 84 41.86 13.01 0.20
CA GLU A 84 40.59 13.56 0.67
C GLU A 84 39.61 13.63 -0.51
N PRO A 85 38.51 12.83 -0.47
CA PRO A 85 37.57 12.81 -1.57
C PRO A 85 36.94 14.21 -1.69
N PRO A 86 36.67 14.68 -2.91
CA PRO A 86 36.04 15.99 -3.09
C PRO A 86 34.73 16.03 -2.31
N ASP A 87 34.43 17.14 -1.62
CA ASP A 87 33.16 17.29 -0.92
C ASP A 87 32.01 17.28 -1.93
N LEU A 88 31.22 16.20 -1.90
CA LEU A 88 30.05 16.01 -2.75
C LEU A 88 28.75 16.35 -2.04
N THR A 89 28.79 16.82 -0.79
CA THR A 89 27.60 17.02 0.04
C THR A 89 26.58 17.91 -0.66
N GLU A 90 27.01 19.05 -1.21
CA GLU A 90 26.13 19.95 -1.95
C GLU A 90 25.55 19.30 -3.22
N ARG A 91 26.37 18.56 -3.96
CA ARG A 91 25.95 17.86 -5.19
C ARG A 91 24.94 16.76 -4.89
N VAL A 92 25.13 16.00 -3.81
CA VAL A 92 24.20 14.95 -3.39
C VAL A 92 22.90 15.57 -2.89
N LEU A 93 22.97 16.58 -2.01
CA LEU A 93 21.77 17.24 -1.48
C LEU A 93 20.95 17.95 -2.57
N SER A 94 21.60 18.55 -3.57
CA SER A 94 20.91 19.15 -4.72
C SER A 94 20.26 18.10 -5.61
N ALA A 95 20.94 16.97 -5.88
CA ALA A 95 20.35 15.86 -6.63
C ALA A 95 19.12 15.26 -5.93
N VAL A 96 19.17 15.07 -4.60
CA VAL A 96 18.03 14.58 -3.81
C VAL A 96 16.85 15.55 -3.86
N ARG A 97 17.09 16.87 -3.75
CA ARG A 97 16.03 17.89 -3.87
C ARG A 97 15.38 17.87 -5.25
N GLU A 98 16.18 17.78 -6.32
CA GLU A 98 15.65 17.74 -7.68
C GLU A 98 14.86 16.46 -7.96
N ASP A 99 15.32 15.31 -7.44
CA ASP A 99 14.57 14.06 -7.59
C ASP A 99 13.23 14.12 -6.84
N GLY A 100 13.22 14.69 -5.63
CA GLY A 100 11.98 14.97 -4.90
C GLY A 100 11.02 15.85 -5.70
N ARG A 101 11.52 16.95 -6.31
CA ARG A 101 10.70 17.83 -7.16
C ARG A 101 10.14 17.10 -8.39
N ARG A 102 10.94 16.25 -9.05
CA ARG A 102 10.50 15.42 -10.18
C ARG A 102 9.42 14.43 -9.78
N GLN A 103 9.56 13.78 -8.62
CA GLN A 103 8.56 12.87 -8.07
C GLN A 103 7.24 13.59 -7.76
N GLU A 104 7.29 14.81 -7.24
CA GLU A 104 6.10 15.62 -6.98
C GLU A 104 5.36 15.99 -8.27
N VAL A 105 6.09 16.47 -9.29
CA VAL A 105 5.52 16.80 -10.61
C VAL A 105 4.91 15.55 -11.25
N TYR A 106 5.58 14.40 -11.14
CA TYR A 106 5.05 13.13 -11.63
C TYR A 106 3.76 12.74 -10.90
N ALA A 107 3.73 12.79 -9.56
CA ALA A 107 2.54 12.50 -8.76
C ALA A 107 1.37 13.44 -9.09
N GLU A 108 1.64 14.72 -9.31
CA GLU A 108 0.65 15.70 -9.77
C GLU A 108 0.08 15.36 -11.15
N SER A 109 0.95 14.95 -12.08
CA SER A 109 0.53 14.53 -13.43
C SER A 109 -0.39 13.30 -13.38
N LEU A 110 -0.09 12.32 -12.52
CA LEU A 110 -0.92 11.12 -12.34
C LEU A 110 -2.29 11.46 -11.75
N LEU A 111 -2.34 12.34 -10.75
CA LEU A 111 -3.60 12.80 -10.16
C LEU A 111 -4.44 13.59 -11.16
N ALA A 112 -3.81 14.46 -11.96
CA ALA A 112 -4.49 15.19 -13.03
C ALA A 112 -5.06 14.23 -14.09
N GLY A 113 -4.29 13.22 -14.49
CA GLY A 113 -4.73 12.15 -15.40
C GLY A 113 -5.93 11.37 -14.84
N ARG A 114 -5.83 10.92 -13.58
CA ARG A 114 -6.93 10.22 -12.89
C ARG A 114 -8.19 11.07 -12.82
N ARG A 115 -8.07 12.36 -12.45
CA ARG A 115 -9.21 13.29 -12.41
C ARG A 115 -9.84 13.44 -13.80
N ARG A 116 -9.03 13.52 -14.87
CA ARG A 116 -9.55 13.60 -16.24
C ARG A 116 -10.34 12.33 -16.61
N ILE A 117 -9.80 11.15 -16.33
CA ILE A 117 -10.48 9.86 -16.57
C ILE A 117 -11.81 9.81 -15.83
N LEU A 118 -11.84 10.18 -14.54
CA LEU A 118 -13.07 10.18 -13.74
C LEU A 118 -14.11 11.15 -14.28
N ARG A 119 -13.71 12.35 -14.72
CA ARG A 119 -14.63 13.32 -15.34
C ARG A 119 -15.24 12.76 -16.62
N ILE A 120 -14.43 12.13 -17.46
CA ILE A 120 -14.91 11.49 -18.69
C ILE A 120 -15.87 10.35 -18.34
N ALA A 121 -15.51 9.49 -17.40
CA ALA A 121 -16.34 8.36 -16.99
C ALA A 121 -17.71 8.81 -16.43
N VAL A 122 -17.74 9.80 -15.52
CA VAL A 122 -19.00 10.38 -15.01
C VAL A 122 -19.81 11.02 -16.14
N GLY A 123 -19.16 11.76 -17.04
CA GLY A 123 -19.83 12.40 -18.18
C GLY A 123 -20.44 11.39 -19.15
N VAL A 124 -19.70 10.34 -19.51
CA VAL A 124 -20.20 9.26 -20.38
C VAL A 124 -21.36 8.53 -19.71
N ALA A 125 -21.25 8.17 -18.43
CA ALA A 125 -22.34 7.53 -17.69
C ALA A 125 -23.61 8.39 -17.67
N ALA A 126 -23.48 9.71 -17.42
CA ALA A 126 -24.59 10.65 -17.46
C ALA A 126 -25.23 10.76 -18.86
N VAL A 127 -24.42 10.76 -19.92
CA VAL A 127 -24.93 10.76 -21.31
C VAL A 127 -25.68 9.47 -21.63
N VAL A 128 -25.17 8.32 -21.21
CA VAL A 128 -25.85 7.03 -21.39
C VAL A 128 -27.19 7.04 -20.63
N GLN A 129 -27.20 7.49 -19.37
CA GLN A 129 -28.44 7.62 -18.59
C GLN A 129 -29.46 8.54 -19.28
N LEU A 130 -29.01 9.69 -19.81
CA LEU A 130 -29.87 10.59 -20.57
C LEU A 130 -30.44 9.93 -21.84
N ALA A 131 -29.59 9.20 -22.58
CA ALA A 131 -30.00 8.49 -23.79
C ALA A 131 -31.03 7.38 -23.50
N LEU A 132 -31.00 6.78 -22.31
CA LEU A 132 -31.98 5.79 -21.86
C LEU A 132 -33.28 6.43 -21.36
N ALA A 133 -33.19 7.57 -20.66
CA ALA A 133 -34.35 8.23 -20.05
C ALA A 133 -35.18 9.05 -21.05
N VAL A 134 -34.55 9.65 -22.07
CA VAL A 134 -35.26 10.49 -23.06
C VAL A 134 -36.33 9.71 -23.84
N PRO A 135 -36.08 8.50 -24.37
CA PRO A 135 -37.13 7.69 -24.98
C PRO A 135 -38.28 7.43 -24.00
N ALA A 136 -38.01 7.03 -22.76
CA ALA A 136 -39.05 6.77 -21.75
C ALA A 136 -39.95 7.99 -21.45
N LEU A 137 -39.41 9.21 -21.62
CA LEU A 137 -40.17 10.45 -21.53
C LEU A 137 -41.06 10.70 -22.77
N LEU A 138 -40.50 10.44 -23.96
CA LEU A 138 -41.12 10.80 -25.24
C LEU A 138 -42.06 9.73 -25.81
N THR A 139 -41.73 8.46 -25.63
CA THR A 139 -42.47 7.33 -26.19
C THR A 139 -43.42 6.76 -25.15
N ALA A 140 -44.72 7.07 -25.33
CA ALA A 140 -45.84 6.40 -24.68
C ALA A 140 -46.86 5.90 -25.72
N THR A 141 -46.38 5.62 -26.93
CA THR A 141 -47.22 5.28 -28.07
C THR A 141 -47.73 3.85 -27.95
N GLY A 142 -49.04 3.66 -27.80
CA GLY A 142 -49.70 2.35 -27.80
C GLY A 142 -50.03 1.76 -26.41
N ILE A 143 -49.70 2.46 -25.32
CA ILE A 143 -50.14 2.09 -23.96
C ILE A 143 -51.48 2.76 -23.70
N THR A 144 -52.52 1.95 -23.45
CA THR A 144 -53.87 2.43 -23.14
C THR A 144 -54.06 2.78 -21.67
N ASP A 145 -53.16 2.31 -20.80
CA ASP A 145 -53.17 2.64 -19.37
C ASP A 145 -52.50 3.99 -19.12
N PHE A 146 -53.34 4.98 -18.84
CA PHE A 146 -52.94 6.33 -18.51
C PHE A 146 -52.03 6.39 -17.26
N GLN A 147 -52.31 5.60 -16.22
CA GLN A 147 -51.53 5.66 -14.97
C GLN A 147 -50.08 5.23 -15.20
N VAL A 148 -49.87 4.15 -15.96
CA VAL A 148 -48.53 3.64 -16.30
C VAL A 148 -47.72 4.67 -17.11
N VAL A 149 -48.36 5.35 -18.06
CA VAL A 149 -47.72 6.40 -18.86
C VAL A 149 -47.34 7.60 -18.00
N HIS A 150 -48.22 8.02 -17.09
CA HIS A 150 -47.97 9.13 -16.17
C HIS A 150 -46.77 8.85 -15.26
N THR A 151 -46.75 7.71 -14.58
CA THR A 151 -45.64 7.33 -13.69
C THR A 151 -44.33 7.14 -14.45
N SER A 152 -44.37 6.59 -15.68
CA SER A 152 -43.19 6.45 -16.54
C SER A 152 -42.55 7.80 -16.88
N ARG A 153 -43.38 8.79 -17.23
CA ARG A 153 -42.89 10.15 -17.55
C ARG A 153 -42.33 10.87 -16.34
N GLU A 154 -42.96 10.73 -15.18
CA GLU A 154 -42.46 11.30 -13.93
C GLU A 154 -41.10 10.70 -13.56
N MET A 155 -40.97 9.37 -13.60
CA MET A 155 -39.68 8.69 -13.35
C MET A 155 -38.62 9.10 -14.37
N ALA A 156 -38.95 9.12 -15.66
CA ALA A 156 -38.03 9.55 -16.71
C ALA A 156 -37.57 11.00 -16.52
N SER A 157 -38.47 11.91 -16.12
CA SER A 157 -38.12 13.31 -15.85
C SER A 157 -37.15 13.46 -14.68
N PHE A 158 -37.33 12.67 -13.63
CA PHE A 158 -36.41 12.62 -12.49
C PHE A 158 -35.04 12.09 -12.91
N ASP A 159 -35.01 11.02 -13.71
CA ASP A 159 -33.78 10.39 -14.16
C ASP A 159 -32.96 11.31 -15.09
N ILE A 160 -33.65 12.05 -15.96
CA ILE A 160 -33.07 13.13 -16.77
C ILE A 160 -32.47 14.22 -15.88
N ALA A 161 -33.17 14.67 -14.84
CA ALA A 161 -32.68 15.71 -13.94
C ALA A 161 -31.40 15.27 -13.21
N VAL A 162 -31.36 14.02 -12.74
CA VAL A 162 -30.17 13.42 -12.09
C VAL A 162 -29.01 13.31 -13.09
N ALA A 163 -29.27 12.80 -14.30
CA ALA A 163 -28.26 12.68 -15.35
C ALA A 163 -27.64 14.05 -15.69
N VAL A 164 -28.46 15.09 -15.85
CA VAL A 164 -28.00 16.46 -16.09
C VAL A 164 -27.17 16.98 -14.91
N GLY A 165 -27.60 16.73 -13.66
CA GLY A 165 -26.84 17.09 -12.46
C GLY A 165 -25.44 16.48 -12.44
N PHE A 166 -25.33 15.20 -12.80
CA PHE A 166 -24.04 14.49 -12.89
C PHE A 166 -23.19 14.94 -14.07
N LEU A 167 -23.79 15.29 -15.21
CA LEU A 167 -23.07 15.89 -16.33
C LEU A 167 -22.47 17.26 -15.92
N LEU A 168 -23.24 18.08 -15.20
CA LEU A 168 -22.74 19.33 -14.65
C LEU A 168 -21.62 19.11 -13.62
N ALA A 169 -21.69 18.05 -12.82
CA ALA A 169 -20.60 17.67 -11.91
C ALA A 169 -19.33 17.21 -12.66
N ALA A 170 -19.47 16.54 -13.81
CA ALA A 170 -18.34 16.19 -14.68
C ALA A 170 -17.69 17.43 -15.33
N LEU A 171 -18.51 18.41 -15.73
CA LEU A 171 -18.05 19.68 -16.29
C LEU A 171 -17.46 20.62 -15.23
N ARG A 172 -17.96 20.59 -14.00
CA ARG A 172 -17.50 21.37 -12.85
C ARG A 172 -17.26 20.46 -11.64
N PRO A 173 -16.13 19.75 -11.59
CA PRO A 173 -15.81 18.76 -10.54
C PRO A 173 -15.68 19.39 -9.15
N GLU A 174 -15.53 20.70 -9.05
CA GLU A 174 -15.60 21.45 -7.79
C GLU A 174 -16.97 21.24 -7.11
N ARG A 175 -18.02 21.01 -7.90
CA ARG A 175 -19.38 20.74 -7.42
C ARG A 175 -19.66 19.25 -7.20
N ALA A 176 -18.78 18.33 -7.62
CA ALA A 176 -19.03 16.89 -7.52
C ALA A 176 -19.37 16.46 -6.08
N LYS A 177 -18.68 17.04 -5.08
CA LYS A 177 -18.95 16.79 -3.66
C LYS A 177 -20.38 17.07 -3.23
N ALA A 178 -21.03 18.09 -3.80
CA ALA A 178 -22.40 18.44 -3.47
C ALA A 178 -23.40 17.39 -3.96
N PHE A 179 -23.06 16.68 -5.05
CA PHE A 179 -23.92 15.66 -5.65
C PHE A 179 -23.64 14.25 -5.10
N VAL A 180 -22.54 14.02 -4.38
CA VAL A 180 -22.19 12.70 -3.80
C VAL A 180 -23.28 12.17 -2.86
N PRO A 181 -23.79 12.94 -1.86
CA PRO A 181 -24.82 12.42 -0.95
C PRO A 181 -26.09 12.03 -1.70
N VAL A 182 -26.50 12.85 -2.68
CA VAL A 182 -27.67 12.58 -3.53
C VAL A 182 -27.48 11.27 -4.30
N ALA A 183 -26.32 11.07 -4.93
CA ALA A 183 -26.02 9.85 -5.68
C ALA A 183 -26.00 8.59 -4.80
N VAL A 184 -25.42 8.70 -3.59
CA VAL A 184 -25.35 7.58 -2.64
C VAL A 184 -26.74 7.20 -2.13
N VAL A 185 -27.55 8.19 -1.71
CA VAL A 185 -28.93 7.95 -1.26
C VAL A 185 -29.76 7.32 -2.37
N LEU A 186 -29.66 7.86 -3.59
CA LEU A 186 -30.33 7.29 -4.75
C LEU A 186 -29.93 5.84 -5.00
N ALA A 187 -28.63 5.53 -5.00
CA ALA A 187 -28.13 4.17 -5.20
C ALA A 187 -28.62 3.21 -4.11
N VAL A 188 -28.64 3.64 -2.84
CA VAL A 188 -29.16 2.83 -1.73
C VAL A 188 -30.66 2.56 -1.89
N CYS A 189 -31.45 3.58 -2.21
CA CYS A 189 -32.88 3.42 -2.45
C CYS A 189 -33.17 2.45 -3.60
N LEU A 190 -32.43 2.56 -4.70
CA LEU A 190 -32.57 1.67 -5.86
C LEU A 190 -32.15 0.23 -5.56
N LEU A 191 -31.05 0.04 -4.82
CA LEU A 191 -30.64 -1.29 -4.36
C LEU A 191 -31.70 -1.91 -3.44
N PHE A 192 -32.28 -1.11 -2.55
CA PHE A 192 -33.33 -1.56 -1.66
C PHE A 192 -34.60 -1.95 -2.42
N SER A 193 -35.12 -1.09 -3.31
CA SER A 193 -36.31 -1.42 -4.12
C SER A 193 -36.06 -2.63 -5.02
N SER A 194 -34.90 -2.69 -5.69
CA SER A 194 -34.50 -3.84 -6.51
C SER A 194 -34.44 -5.15 -5.70
N SER A 195 -33.95 -5.11 -4.46
CA SER A 195 -33.93 -6.30 -3.60
C SER A 195 -35.33 -6.79 -3.22
N LEU A 196 -36.29 -5.88 -3.06
CA LEU A 196 -37.69 -6.23 -2.80
C LEU A 196 -38.34 -6.85 -4.05
N ASP A 197 -38.09 -6.30 -5.23
CA ASP A 197 -38.64 -6.81 -6.49
C ASP A 197 -38.16 -8.24 -6.76
N VAL A 198 -36.87 -8.51 -6.51
CA VAL A 198 -36.29 -9.86 -6.61
C VAL A 198 -36.88 -10.80 -5.55
N ALA A 199 -37.01 -10.36 -4.30
CA ALA A 199 -37.59 -11.17 -3.22
C ALA A 199 -39.06 -11.53 -3.46
N GLN A 200 -39.80 -10.67 -4.17
CA GLN A 200 -41.20 -10.89 -4.55
C GLN A 200 -41.35 -11.65 -5.88
N GLY A 201 -40.24 -11.99 -6.55
CA GLY A 201 -40.25 -12.70 -7.84
C GLY A 201 -40.80 -11.87 -9.01
N MET A 202 -40.83 -10.55 -8.89
CA MET A 202 -41.40 -9.66 -9.92
C MET A 202 -40.46 -9.45 -11.11
N ARG A 203 -39.15 -9.57 -10.93
CA ARG A 203 -38.13 -9.44 -11.98
C ARG A 203 -36.98 -10.43 -11.78
N ALA A 204 -36.36 -10.86 -12.88
CA ALA A 204 -35.17 -11.71 -12.84
C ALA A 204 -33.92 -10.85 -12.68
N LEU A 205 -32.92 -11.29 -11.91
CA LEU A 205 -31.66 -10.55 -11.64
C LEU A 205 -30.96 -9.96 -12.88
N ALA A 206 -31.17 -10.53 -14.07
CA ALA A 206 -30.64 -10.02 -15.32
C ALA A 206 -31.32 -8.71 -15.80
N ASP A 207 -32.60 -8.52 -15.48
CA ASP A 207 -33.41 -7.35 -15.85
C ASP A 207 -33.10 -6.11 -14.99
N GLU A 208 -32.43 -6.30 -13.85
CA GLU A 208 -32.00 -5.27 -12.90
C GLU A 208 -30.69 -4.56 -13.29
N THR A 209 -30.08 -4.90 -14.43
CA THR A 209 -28.79 -4.34 -14.86
C THR A 209 -28.78 -2.80 -14.96
N GLY A 210 -29.95 -2.18 -15.17
CA GLY A 210 -30.10 -0.72 -15.10
C GLY A 210 -29.76 -0.10 -13.73
N HIS A 211 -30.05 -0.80 -12.63
CA HIS A 211 -29.76 -0.32 -11.26
C HIS A 211 -28.27 -0.35 -10.92
N MET A 212 -27.49 -1.23 -11.57
CA MET A 212 -26.03 -1.25 -11.44
C MET A 212 -25.39 0.04 -11.96
N VAL A 213 -25.98 0.68 -12.98
CA VAL A 213 -25.49 1.94 -13.55
C VAL A 213 -25.49 3.03 -12.49
N ALA A 214 -26.56 3.17 -11.70
CA ALA A 214 -26.66 4.16 -10.63
C ALA A 214 -25.60 3.93 -9.53
N CYS A 215 -25.33 2.68 -9.18
CA CYS A 215 -24.29 2.33 -8.20
C CYS A 215 -22.89 2.68 -8.70
N VAL A 216 -22.58 2.33 -9.96
CA VAL A 216 -21.32 2.68 -10.62
C VAL A 216 -21.15 4.19 -10.67
N GLN A 217 -22.21 4.91 -11.03
CA GLN A 217 -22.20 6.37 -11.15
C GLN A 217 -22.01 7.07 -9.80
N ALA A 218 -22.64 6.57 -8.73
CA ALA A 218 -22.38 7.03 -7.37
C ALA A 218 -20.91 6.81 -6.95
N GLY A 219 -20.35 5.64 -7.26
CA GLY A 219 -18.94 5.33 -7.00
C GLY A 219 -17.97 6.24 -7.77
N LEU A 220 -18.23 6.47 -9.05
CA LEU A 220 -17.44 7.38 -9.90
C LEU A 220 -17.48 8.81 -9.38
N LEU A 221 -18.66 9.30 -8.98
CA LEU A 221 -18.84 10.66 -8.47
C LEU A 221 -18.18 10.85 -7.10
N TRP A 222 -18.28 9.86 -6.22
CA TRP A 222 -17.58 9.83 -4.94
C TRP A 222 -16.07 9.88 -5.11
N LEU A 223 -15.55 9.07 -6.04
CA LEU A 223 -14.12 9.03 -6.32
C LEU A 223 -13.63 10.37 -6.91
N LEU A 224 -14.41 10.97 -7.81
CA LEU A 224 -14.14 12.30 -8.35
C LEU A 224 -14.12 13.37 -7.24
N GLY A 225 -15.11 13.35 -6.33
CA GLY A 225 -15.20 14.27 -5.19
C GLY A 225 -14.02 14.19 -4.23
N ARG A 226 -13.40 13.01 -4.07
CA ARG A 226 -12.18 12.83 -3.27
C ARG A 226 -10.93 13.42 -3.93
N THR A 227 -10.80 13.31 -5.25
CA THR A 227 -9.64 13.88 -5.97
C THR A 227 -9.62 15.41 -6.00
N ALA A 228 -10.74 16.07 -5.76
CA ALA A 228 -10.85 17.53 -5.74
C ALA A 228 -10.33 18.18 -4.44
N VAL A 229 -9.95 17.40 -3.42
CA VAL A 229 -9.47 17.91 -2.12
C VAL A 229 -7.96 17.76 -2.04
N ARG A 230 -7.23 18.76 -2.53
CA ARG A 230 -5.85 18.97 -2.07
C ARG A 230 -5.82 20.28 -1.29
N PRO A 231 -5.51 20.28 0.02
CA PRO A 231 -5.22 21.51 0.72
C PRO A 231 -3.99 22.18 0.08
N PRO A 232 -3.94 23.52 0.01
CA PRO A 232 -2.73 24.21 -0.42
C PRO A 232 -1.57 23.79 0.48
N ARG A 233 -0.42 23.44 -0.11
CA ARG A 233 0.80 23.22 0.66
C ARG A 233 1.13 24.52 1.40
N PRO A 234 1.41 24.49 2.72
CA PRO A 234 1.91 25.67 3.39
C PRO A 234 3.19 26.12 2.68
N VAL A 235 3.21 27.37 2.24
CA VAL A 235 4.44 28.01 1.76
C VAL A 235 5.30 28.18 3.00
N THR A 236 6.29 27.32 3.19
CA THR A 236 7.38 27.59 4.13
C THR A 236 8.14 28.79 3.59
N ALA A 237 7.91 29.95 4.23
CA ALA A 237 8.65 31.18 4.02
C ALA A 237 10.06 31.10 4.63
#